data_AF-A0A3N5RE69-F1
#
_entry.id   AF-A0A3N5RE69-F1
#
_cell.length_a   1.000
_cell.length_b   1.000
_cell.length_c   1.000
_cell.angle_alpha   90.00
_cell.angle_beta   90.00
_cell.angle_gamma   90.00
#
_symmetry.space_group_name_H-M   'P 1'
#
loop_
_entity.id
_entity.type
_entity.pdbx_description
1 polymer ?
#
loop_
_entity_poly.entity_id
_entity_poly.type
_entity_poly.pdbx_seq_one_letter_code
_entity_poly.pdbx_strand_id
1 'polypeptide(L)'
;MTYSQLASLVNRYAFESSNHYYFGRAFIGVKTSDLLIQSREPEKSVVPSASPVAGKPVSKLKPVAIDLSKLKRLTGRYTPGGQARIITFDGEKLFSHWEGENFRILIPLSETEFRFVDSETRVRFELVGEKVIGVIRCPANGQADPLEKRVDPLEDKYPEVTDLVQKYIREAIKGTLKPDLFTPICAAQIFPDKVKEVGVFFKSLGPQTGIELYEREQQGAWCRYLYRLSYKEKLVALRLVLLEDKRISKVEFYLE
;
A
#
# COMPACT_ATOMS: atom_id res chain seq x y z
N MET A 1 -4.35 2.77 21.19
CA MET A 1 -3.65 3.37 20.03
C MET A 1 -4.71 3.82 19.06
N THR A 2 -4.73 5.10 18.70
CA THR A 2 -5.74 5.67 17.78
C THR A 2 -5.40 5.34 16.31
N TYR A 3 -6.37 5.45 15.41
CA TYR A 3 -6.14 5.31 13.97
C TYR A 3 -5.07 6.27 13.44
N SER A 4 -5.03 7.51 13.95
CA SER A 4 -4.01 8.50 13.61
C SER A 4 -2.59 8.11 14.07
N GLN A 5 -2.47 7.44 15.23
CA GLN A 5 -1.18 6.91 15.71
C GLN A 5 -0.72 5.72 14.87
N LEU A 6 -1.65 4.86 14.42
CA LEU A 6 -1.37 3.78 13.48
C LEU A 6 -0.98 4.29 12.09
N ALA A 7 -1.65 5.32 11.57
CA ALA A 7 -1.31 5.93 10.28
C ALA A 7 0.07 6.63 10.31
N SER A 8 0.44 7.29 11.41
CA SER A 8 1.80 7.84 11.60
C SER A 8 2.88 6.77 11.72
N LEU A 9 2.52 5.60 12.27
CA LEU A 9 3.38 4.44 12.31
C LEU A 9 3.57 3.92 10.88
N VAL A 10 2.48 3.66 10.13
CA VAL A 10 2.52 3.15 8.73
C VAL A 10 3.23 4.10 7.77
N ASN A 11 3.01 5.42 7.83
CA ASN A 11 3.74 6.38 6.99
C ASN A 11 5.24 6.43 7.29
N ARG A 12 5.69 5.96 8.45
CA ARG A 12 7.13 5.77 8.74
C ARG A 12 7.72 4.50 8.12
N TYR A 13 6.89 3.50 7.76
CA TYR A 13 7.33 2.26 7.10
C TYR A 13 7.05 2.24 5.60
N ALA A 14 6.31 3.21 5.06
CA ALA A 14 6.31 3.52 3.65
C ALA A 14 7.72 4.01 3.28
N PHE A 15 8.57 3.06 2.87
CA PHE A 15 9.88 3.36 2.32
C PHE A 15 9.68 4.35 1.16
N GLU A 16 10.52 5.38 1.06
CA GLU A 16 10.60 6.18 -0.17
C GLU A 16 10.93 5.23 -1.31
N SER A 17 9.91 4.76 -2.03
CA SER A 17 10.05 3.97 -3.24
C SER A 17 10.46 4.91 -4.36
N SER A 18 11.68 5.43 -4.27
CA SER A 18 12.38 5.83 -5.49
C SER A 18 12.66 4.54 -6.25
N ASN A 19 12.05 4.40 -7.43
CA ASN A 19 12.25 3.29 -8.36
C ASN A 19 13.70 3.24 -8.86
N HIS A 20 14.63 2.86 -7.99
CA HIS A 20 16.00 2.55 -8.35
C HIS A 20 16.31 1.14 -7.87
N TYR A 21 16.14 0.18 -8.79
CA TYR A 21 16.72 -1.15 -8.66
C TYR A 21 18.25 -1.00 -8.75
N TYR A 22 18.93 -0.94 -7.61
CA TYR A 22 20.39 -1.00 -7.54
C TYR A 22 20.83 -2.44 -7.34
N PHE A 23 21.49 -3.04 -8.34
CA PHE A 23 22.52 -4.06 -8.09
C PHE A 23 23.64 -3.98 -9.15
N GLY A 24 24.88 -3.84 -8.66
CA GLY A 24 26.07 -4.32 -9.36
C GLY A 24 27.13 -3.30 -9.79
N ARG A 25 27.85 -2.67 -8.85
CA ARG A 25 29.31 -2.46 -8.99
C ARG A 25 29.95 -2.19 -7.63
N ALA A 26 30.97 -2.97 -7.30
CA ALA A 26 31.81 -2.78 -6.14
C ALA A 26 32.52 -1.42 -6.22
N PHE A 27 32.52 -0.68 -5.11
CA PHE A 27 33.53 0.31 -4.82
C PHE A 27 34.04 0.09 -3.39
N ILE A 28 35.27 -0.42 -3.31
CA ILE A 28 36.13 -0.23 -2.14
C ILE A 28 36.64 1.21 -2.26
N GLY A 29 36.39 2.04 -1.24
CA GLY A 29 36.80 3.44 -1.22
C GLY A 29 37.07 3.91 0.20
N VAL A 30 38.35 3.96 0.51
CA VAL A 30 38.98 4.37 1.77
C VAL A 30 38.67 5.84 2.10
N LYS A 31 38.66 6.18 3.40
CA LYS A 31 38.69 7.54 3.92
C LYS A 31 39.86 8.34 3.30
N THR A 32 39.55 9.48 2.69
CA THR A 32 40.48 10.62 2.64
C THR A 32 39.70 11.92 2.79
N SER A 33 40.17 12.70 3.76
CA SER A 33 39.87 14.09 4.04
C SER A 33 40.24 15.02 2.88
N ASP A 34 39.64 16.21 2.94
CA ASP A 34 39.94 17.44 2.18
C ASP A 34 39.58 17.45 0.69
N LEU A 35 38.41 18.04 0.39
CA LEU A 35 38.22 18.88 -0.79
C LEU A 35 37.13 19.92 -0.48
N LEU A 36 37.60 21.14 -0.22
CA LEU A 36 36.82 22.37 -0.22
C LEU A 36 36.03 22.50 -1.54
N ILE A 37 34.70 22.49 -1.44
CA ILE A 37 33.83 23.03 -2.48
C ILE A 37 33.10 24.22 -1.89
N GLN A 38 33.40 25.39 -2.44
CA GLN A 38 32.74 26.65 -2.16
C GLN A 38 31.23 26.52 -2.36
N SER A 39 30.48 26.82 -1.31
CA SER A 39 29.03 27.01 -1.36
C SER A 39 28.71 28.19 -2.28
N ARG A 40 28.14 27.92 -3.46
CA ARG A 40 27.35 28.91 -4.19
C ARG A 40 25.99 29.00 -3.51
N GLU A 41 25.62 30.21 -3.08
CA GLU A 41 24.27 30.52 -2.62
C GLU A 41 23.26 30.17 -3.73
N PRO A 42 22.10 29.57 -3.41
CA PRO A 42 21.07 29.35 -4.39
C PRO A 42 20.44 30.69 -4.80
N GLU A 43 20.57 31.04 -6.08
CA GLU A 43 19.78 32.09 -6.70
C GLU A 43 18.29 31.83 -6.44
N LYS A 44 17.61 32.81 -5.83
CA LYS A 44 16.16 32.81 -5.64
C LYS A 44 15.47 32.80 -7.00
N SER A 45 15.14 31.62 -7.52
CA SER A 45 14.17 31.52 -8.62
C SER A 45 12.79 31.86 -8.06
N VAL A 46 12.34 33.09 -8.31
CA VAL A 46 10.95 33.50 -8.09
C VAL A 46 10.12 32.80 -9.16
N VAL A 47 9.62 31.60 -8.84
CA VAL A 47 8.53 30.99 -9.58
C VAL A 47 7.27 31.81 -9.26
N PRO A 48 6.53 32.34 -10.25
CA PRO A 48 5.29 33.03 -9.97
C PRO A 48 4.31 32.03 -9.33
N SER A 49 3.98 32.29 -8.07
CA SER A 49 2.86 31.70 -7.34
C SER A 49 1.60 31.89 -8.17
N ALA A 50 1.14 30.82 -8.83
CA ALA A 50 -0.19 30.78 -9.39
C ALA A 50 -1.18 30.80 -8.22
N SER A 51 -1.78 31.96 -7.98
CA SER A 51 -2.93 32.09 -7.08
C SER A 51 -4.00 31.06 -7.48
N PRO A 52 -4.63 30.35 -6.52
CA PRO A 52 -5.75 29.49 -6.84
C PRO A 52 -6.88 30.36 -7.40
N VAL A 53 -7.21 30.14 -8.67
CA VAL A 53 -8.47 30.62 -9.26
C VAL A 53 -9.57 30.11 -8.33
N ALA A 54 -10.35 31.04 -7.76
CA ALA A 54 -11.49 30.74 -6.91
C ALA A 54 -12.49 29.86 -7.66
N GLY A 55 -12.31 28.55 -7.54
CA GLY A 55 -13.21 27.55 -8.10
C GLY A 55 -14.59 27.73 -7.48
N LYS A 56 -15.64 27.58 -8.30
CA LYS A 56 -17.03 27.55 -7.83
C LYS A 56 -17.13 26.60 -6.63
N PRO A 57 -17.90 26.95 -5.59
CA PRO A 57 -18.07 26.08 -4.44
C PRO A 57 -18.52 24.70 -4.89
N VAL A 58 -17.75 23.68 -4.52
CA VAL A 58 -18.10 22.27 -4.70
C VAL A 58 -19.51 22.07 -4.14
N SER A 59 -20.43 21.62 -4.98
CA SER A 59 -21.84 21.47 -4.60
C SER A 59 -21.95 20.56 -3.38
N LYS A 60 -22.72 20.98 -2.36
CA LYS A 60 -23.01 20.15 -1.18
C LYS A 60 -23.87 18.97 -1.60
N LEU A 61 -23.23 17.86 -1.94
CA LEU A 61 -23.90 16.60 -2.27
C LEU A 61 -24.48 15.96 -1.02
N LYS A 62 -25.73 15.49 -1.13
CA LYS A 62 -26.40 14.70 -0.11
C LYS A 62 -26.06 13.22 -0.32
N PRO A 63 -25.38 12.55 0.63
CA PRO A 63 -25.07 11.13 0.51
C PRO A 63 -26.34 10.28 0.37
N VAL A 64 -26.28 9.24 -0.45
CA VAL A 64 -27.34 8.23 -0.54
C VAL A 64 -27.07 7.11 0.48
N ALA A 65 -28.09 6.74 1.25
CA ALA A 65 -27.99 5.62 2.19
C ALA A 65 -27.92 4.30 1.42
N ILE A 66 -26.92 3.47 1.73
CA ILE A 66 -26.69 2.16 1.11
C ILE A 66 -26.52 1.13 2.23
N ASP A 67 -27.03 -0.08 2.01
CA ASP A 67 -26.81 -1.19 2.92
C ASP A 67 -25.31 -1.49 3.10
N LEU A 68 -24.87 -1.76 4.33
CA LEU A 68 -23.45 -1.96 4.64
C LEU A 68 -22.86 -3.19 3.95
N SER A 69 -23.66 -4.24 3.71
CA SER A 69 -23.20 -5.43 3.00
C SER A 69 -22.91 -5.12 1.52
N LYS A 70 -23.73 -4.25 0.92
CA LYS A 70 -23.52 -3.74 -0.46
C LYS A 70 -22.32 -2.82 -0.56
N LEU A 71 -22.00 -2.03 0.47
CA LEU A 71 -20.75 -1.26 0.50
C LEU A 71 -19.54 -2.20 0.62
N LYS A 72 -19.59 -3.14 1.56
CA LYS A 72 -18.50 -4.07 1.85
C LYS A 72 -18.10 -4.88 0.61
N ARG A 73 -19.03 -5.28 -0.25
CA ARG A 73 -18.70 -6.04 -1.48
C ARG A 73 -17.83 -5.27 -2.48
N LEU A 74 -17.86 -3.93 -2.43
CA LEU A 74 -17.07 -3.05 -3.31
C LEU A 74 -15.60 -2.98 -2.87
N THR A 75 -15.26 -3.50 -1.69
CA THR A 75 -13.86 -3.60 -1.26
C THR A 75 -13.09 -4.57 -2.14
N GLY A 76 -11.81 -4.25 -2.37
CA GLY A 76 -10.98 -5.03 -3.26
C GLY A 76 -9.77 -4.26 -3.77
N ARG A 77 -8.98 -4.97 -4.57
CA ARG A 77 -7.83 -4.41 -5.29
C ARG A 77 -8.20 -4.34 -6.77
N TYR A 78 -7.88 -3.23 -7.41
CA TYR A 78 -8.25 -2.91 -8.79
C TYR A 78 -7.03 -2.42 -9.54
N THR A 79 -6.72 -2.97 -10.71
CA THR A 79 -5.46 -2.67 -11.41
C THR A 79 -5.69 -2.07 -12.79
N PRO A 80 -5.38 -0.78 -13.00
CA PRO A 80 -5.12 -0.20 -14.30
C PRO A 80 -3.66 -0.43 -14.72
N GLY A 81 -3.34 -1.62 -15.23
CA GLY A 81 -2.10 -1.86 -15.98
C GLY A 81 -0.77 -1.46 -15.29
N GLY A 82 -0.71 -1.43 -13.96
CA GLY A 82 0.48 -0.99 -13.21
C GLY A 82 0.22 -0.89 -11.70
N GLN A 83 -0.04 0.33 -11.21
CA GLN A 83 -0.31 0.58 -9.79
C GLN A 83 -1.75 0.18 -9.44
N ALA A 84 -1.94 -0.50 -8.33
CA ALA A 84 -3.29 -0.89 -7.92
C ALA A 84 -3.99 0.22 -7.14
N ARG A 85 -5.26 0.46 -7.46
CA ARG A 85 -6.21 1.13 -6.58
C ARG A 85 -6.74 0.11 -5.58
N ILE A 86 -6.78 0.51 -4.32
CA ILE A 86 -7.35 -0.28 -3.23
C ILE A 86 -8.59 0.45 -2.72
N ILE A 87 -9.67 -0.31 -2.57
CA ILE A 87 -10.92 0.14 -1.96
C ILE A 87 -11.10 -0.60 -0.64
N THR A 88 -11.20 0.14 0.45
CA THR A 88 -11.42 -0.40 1.80
C THR A 88 -12.63 0.19 2.48
N PHE A 89 -13.07 -0.48 3.55
CA PHE A 89 -14.30 -0.20 4.28
C PHE A 89 -14.04 -0.24 5.78
N ASP A 90 -14.36 0.84 6.49
CA ASP A 90 -14.14 0.97 7.94
C ASP A 90 -15.35 0.53 8.79
N GLY A 91 -16.42 0.07 8.15
CA GLY A 91 -17.70 -0.24 8.80
C GLY A 91 -18.82 0.76 8.47
N GLU A 92 -18.49 1.94 7.96
CA GLU A 92 -19.45 2.97 7.58
C GLU A 92 -19.18 3.53 6.17
N LYS A 93 -17.91 3.75 5.82
CA LYS A 93 -17.48 4.48 4.63
C LYS A 93 -16.51 3.69 3.80
N LEU A 94 -16.52 3.97 2.51
CA LEU A 94 -15.48 3.49 1.59
C LEU A 94 -14.35 4.51 1.49
N PHE A 95 -13.14 3.99 1.42
CA PHE A 95 -11.92 4.74 1.13
C PHE A 95 -11.33 4.21 -0.16
N SER A 96 -10.79 5.12 -0.97
CA SER A 96 -9.96 4.77 -2.10
C SER A 96 -8.58 5.37 -1.92
N HIS A 97 -7.56 4.58 -2.20
CA HIS A 97 -6.20 5.05 -2.34
C HIS A 97 -5.49 4.25 -3.43
N TRP A 98 -4.41 4.82 -3.94
CA TRP A 98 -3.43 4.03 -4.67
C TRP A 98 -2.46 3.41 -3.68
N GLU A 99 -1.84 2.30 -4.07
CA GLU A 99 -0.78 1.68 -3.28
C GLU A 99 0.33 2.70 -2.94
N GLY A 100 0.59 2.90 -1.65
CA GLY A 100 1.56 3.87 -1.14
C GLY A 100 1.04 5.32 -0.99
N GLU A 101 -0.21 5.59 -1.35
CA GLU A 101 -0.82 6.93 -1.25
C GLU A 101 -1.81 7.08 -0.09
N ASN A 102 -2.21 8.32 0.20
CA ASN A 102 -3.18 8.65 1.24
C ASN A 102 -4.61 8.21 0.87
N PHE A 103 -5.37 7.85 1.90
CA PHE A 103 -6.79 7.52 1.81
C PHE A 103 -7.65 8.72 1.43
N ARG A 104 -8.56 8.52 0.48
CA ARG A 104 -9.59 9.49 0.10
C ARG A 104 -10.98 8.90 0.33
N ILE A 105 -11.82 9.63 1.05
CA ILE A 105 -13.19 9.20 1.38
C ILE A 105 -14.05 9.22 0.11
N LEU A 106 -14.80 8.15 -0.10
CA LEU A 106 -15.82 8.02 -1.13
C LEU A 106 -17.21 8.30 -0.55
N ILE A 107 -17.90 9.30 -1.11
CA ILE A 107 -19.27 9.66 -0.76
C ILE A 107 -20.22 8.95 -1.74
N PRO A 108 -21.19 8.17 -1.25
CA PRO A 108 -22.14 7.47 -2.11
C PRO A 108 -23.09 8.42 -2.83
N LEU A 109 -23.17 8.27 -4.15
CA LEU A 109 -24.18 8.89 -5.01
C LEU A 109 -25.25 7.89 -5.43
N SER A 110 -24.88 6.62 -5.54
CA SER A 110 -25.75 5.47 -5.77
C SER A 110 -25.08 4.20 -5.25
N GLU A 111 -25.72 3.04 -5.40
CA GLU A 111 -25.16 1.74 -5.01
C GLU A 111 -23.80 1.42 -5.67
N THR A 112 -23.54 1.98 -6.85
CA THR A 112 -22.34 1.69 -7.65
C THR A 112 -21.55 2.94 -8.00
N GLU A 113 -22.02 4.14 -7.67
CA GLU A 113 -21.36 5.40 -8.01
C GLU A 113 -21.06 6.22 -6.77
N PHE A 114 -19.82 6.68 -6.68
CA PHE A 114 -19.30 7.42 -5.55
C PHE A 114 -18.51 8.63 -6.04
N ARG A 115 -18.39 9.64 -5.19
CA ARG A 115 -17.56 10.82 -5.45
C ARG A 115 -16.52 10.97 -4.36
N PHE A 116 -15.31 11.39 -4.73
CA PHE A 116 -14.31 11.76 -3.74
C PHE A 116 -14.76 12.99 -2.93
N VAL A 117 -14.52 13.00 -1.61
CA VAL A 117 -14.93 14.12 -0.74
C VAL A 117 -14.29 15.46 -1.12
N ASP A 118 -13.08 15.42 -1.66
CA ASP A 118 -12.17 16.53 -1.94
C ASP A 118 -12.10 16.91 -3.42
N SER A 119 -12.91 16.28 -4.29
CA SER A 119 -12.94 16.62 -5.72
C SER A 119 -14.26 16.24 -6.39
N GLU A 120 -14.54 16.83 -7.55
CA GLU A 120 -15.69 16.43 -8.39
C GLU A 120 -15.46 15.13 -9.19
N THR A 121 -14.32 14.46 -8.97
CA THR A 121 -14.05 13.15 -9.57
C THR A 121 -14.96 12.10 -8.95
N ARG A 122 -15.51 11.23 -9.80
CA ARG A 122 -16.34 10.10 -9.41
C ARG A 122 -15.62 8.79 -9.65
N VAL A 123 -16.07 7.75 -8.97
CA VAL A 123 -15.74 6.36 -9.26
C VAL A 123 -17.04 5.59 -9.46
N ARG A 124 -17.09 4.75 -10.48
CA ARG A 124 -18.23 3.89 -10.79
C ARG A 124 -17.79 2.44 -10.79
N PHE A 125 -18.39 1.63 -9.95
CA PHE A 125 -18.18 0.20 -9.90
C PHE A 125 -19.02 -0.48 -10.98
N GLU A 126 -18.38 -1.37 -11.74
CA GLU A 126 -19.07 -2.19 -12.75
C GLU A 126 -19.32 -3.58 -12.16
N LEU A 127 -20.54 -4.08 -12.35
CA LEU A 127 -21.00 -5.35 -11.80
C LEU A 127 -21.55 -6.26 -12.91
N VAL A 128 -21.38 -7.57 -12.72
CA VAL A 128 -22.10 -8.63 -13.46
C VAL A 128 -22.88 -9.45 -12.45
N GLY A 129 -24.19 -9.23 -12.39
CA GLY A 129 -25.01 -9.67 -11.26
C GLY A 129 -24.53 -9.01 -9.97
N GLU A 130 -24.22 -9.82 -8.95
CA GLU A 130 -23.68 -9.35 -7.67
C GLU A 130 -22.15 -9.25 -7.65
N LYS A 131 -21.45 -9.77 -8.69
CA LYS A 131 -19.99 -9.75 -8.75
C LYS A 131 -19.49 -8.40 -9.26
N VAL A 132 -18.68 -7.72 -8.46
CA VAL A 132 -17.93 -6.53 -8.90
C VAL A 132 -16.81 -6.97 -9.84
N ILE A 133 -16.80 -6.46 -11.06
CA ILE A 133 -15.79 -6.79 -12.07
C ILE A 133 -14.70 -5.73 -12.20
N GLY A 134 -14.96 -4.51 -11.73
CA GLY A 134 -13.97 -3.45 -11.74
C GLY A 134 -14.52 -2.11 -11.29
N VAL A 135 -13.70 -1.09 -11.44
CA VAL A 135 -14.02 0.31 -11.14
C VAL A 135 -13.52 1.21 -12.26
N ILE A 136 -14.31 2.23 -12.58
CA ILE A 136 -13.99 3.25 -13.57
C ILE A 136 -13.86 4.57 -12.82
N ARG A 137 -12.77 5.30 -13.06
CA ARG A 137 -12.64 6.67 -12.60
C ARG A 137 -13.23 7.62 -13.64
N CYS A 138 -14.09 8.54 -13.18
CA CYS A 138 -14.81 9.50 -14.00
C CYS A 138 -14.41 10.92 -13.57
N PRO A 139 -13.41 11.55 -14.22
CA PRO A 139 -13.04 12.94 -13.96
C PRO A 139 -14.22 13.88 -14.21
N ALA A 140 -14.27 15.01 -13.49
CA ALA A 140 -15.38 15.97 -13.62
C ALA A 140 -15.52 16.57 -15.02
N ASN A 141 -14.37 16.86 -15.66
CA ASN A 141 -14.28 17.54 -16.96
C ASN A 141 -13.41 16.73 -17.93
N GLY A 142 -13.66 15.43 -18.08
CA GLY A 142 -12.84 14.57 -18.94
C GLY A 142 -13.53 13.29 -19.34
N GLN A 143 -12.82 12.50 -20.15
CA GLN A 143 -13.24 11.15 -20.50
C GLN A 143 -13.05 10.23 -19.29
N ALA A 144 -13.95 9.27 -19.13
CA ALA A 144 -13.79 8.22 -18.14
C ALA A 144 -12.55 7.39 -18.45
N ASP A 145 -11.81 7.03 -17.39
CA ASP A 145 -10.64 6.16 -17.49
C ASP A 145 -11.08 4.75 -17.94
N PRO A 146 -10.17 3.92 -18.50
CA PRO A 146 -10.47 2.52 -18.76
C PRO A 146 -10.88 1.77 -17.49
N LEU A 147 -11.65 0.69 -17.65
CA LEU A 147 -12.05 -0.18 -16.54
C LEU A 147 -10.83 -0.75 -15.81
N GLU A 148 -10.64 -0.34 -14.56
CA GLU A 148 -9.69 -0.94 -13.63
C GLU A 148 -10.29 -2.27 -13.14
N LYS A 149 -9.80 -3.40 -13.66
CA LYS A 149 -10.36 -4.72 -13.32
C LYS A 149 -10.10 -5.07 -11.86
N ARG A 150 -11.09 -5.67 -11.21
CA ARG A 150 -10.93 -6.28 -9.89
C ARG A 150 -9.92 -7.44 -9.99
N VAL A 151 -8.99 -7.49 -9.04
CA VAL A 151 -8.03 -8.57 -8.90
C VAL A 151 -8.55 -9.53 -7.85
N ASP A 152 -8.75 -10.78 -8.25
CA ASP A 152 -9.08 -11.88 -7.34
C ASP A 152 -7.77 -12.48 -6.77
N PRO A 153 -7.76 -13.02 -5.54
CA PRO A 153 -6.61 -13.74 -5.00
C PRO A 153 -6.13 -14.85 -5.94
N LEU A 154 -4.82 -15.05 -5.96
CA LEU A 154 -4.17 -16.17 -6.63
C LEU A 154 -4.27 -17.44 -5.78
N GLU A 155 -4.36 -18.58 -6.47
CA GLU A 155 -4.16 -19.88 -5.85
C GLU A 155 -2.74 -19.98 -5.27
N ASP A 156 -2.63 -20.40 -4.01
CA ASP A 156 -1.35 -20.61 -3.36
C ASP A 156 -0.74 -21.95 -3.76
N LYS A 157 0.17 -21.90 -4.74
CA LYS A 157 0.92 -23.08 -5.22
C LYS A 157 2.22 -23.33 -4.44
N TYR A 158 2.57 -22.47 -3.47
CA TYR A 158 3.80 -22.55 -2.70
C TYR A 158 3.50 -22.29 -1.21
N PRO A 159 2.74 -23.19 -0.57
CA PRO A 159 2.28 -23.01 0.81
C PRO A 159 3.44 -22.82 1.80
N GLU A 160 4.64 -23.31 1.50
CA GLU A 160 5.83 -23.08 2.31
C GLU A 160 6.23 -21.60 2.43
N VAL A 161 5.88 -20.76 1.44
CA VAL A 161 6.10 -19.31 1.49
C VAL A 161 5.05 -18.64 2.35
N THR A 162 3.79 -19.08 2.25
CA THR A 162 2.72 -18.65 3.15
C THR A 162 3.05 -18.98 4.60
N ASP A 163 3.56 -20.18 4.87
CA ASP A 163 4.05 -20.61 6.18
C ASP A 163 5.21 -19.71 6.68
N LEU A 164 6.14 -19.34 5.79
CA LEU A 164 7.21 -18.41 6.12
C LEU A 164 6.66 -17.03 6.53
N VAL A 165 5.66 -16.50 5.81
CA VAL A 165 5.02 -15.22 6.14
C VAL A 165 4.31 -15.30 7.49
N GLN A 166 3.55 -16.37 7.73
CA GLN A 166 2.90 -16.58 9.02
C GLN A 166 3.90 -16.73 10.16
N LYS A 167 5.01 -17.44 9.93
CA LYS A 167 6.11 -17.58 10.91
C LYS A 167 6.75 -16.24 11.20
N TYR A 168 7.06 -15.45 10.18
CA TYR A 168 7.61 -14.10 10.31
C TYR A 168 6.74 -13.22 11.23
N ILE A 169 5.43 -13.16 10.97
CA ILE A 169 4.50 -12.37 11.79
C ILE A 169 4.46 -12.90 13.23
N ARG A 170 4.32 -14.22 13.41
CA ARG A 170 4.23 -14.86 14.72
C ARG A 170 5.48 -14.63 15.56
N GLU A 171 6.66 -14.78 14.97
CA GLU A 171 7.93 -14.58 15.66
C GLU A 171 8.23 -13.10 15.92
N ALA A 172 7.83 -12.20 15.01
CA ALA A 172 7.91 -10.75 15.24
C ALA A 172 7.06 -10.34 16.45
N ILE A 173 5.80 -10.81 16.54
CA ILE A 173 4.91 -10.56 17.68
C ILE A 173 5.51 -11.08 19.00
N LYS A 174 6.18 -12.24 18.95
CA LYS A 174 6.85 -12.85 20.12
C LYS A 174 8.18 -12.19 20.47
N GLY A 175 8.75 -11.37 19.59
CA GLY A 175 10.11 -10.85 19.74
C GLY A 175 11.20 -11.91 19.57
N THR A 176 10.88 -13.03 18.92
CA THR A 176 11.80 -14.17 18.71
C THR A 176 12.24 -14.32 17.26
N LEU A 177 11.90 -13.35 16.40
CA LEU A 177 12.28 -13.36 14.99
C LEU A 177 13.81 -13.34 14.88
N LYS A 178 14.35 -14.26 14.09
CA LYS A 178 15.80 -14.41 13.94
C LYS A 178 16.33 -13.68 12.69
N PRO A 179 17.52 -13.05 12.76
CA PRO A 179 18.13 -12.38 11.61
C PRO A 179 18.50 -13.31 10.45
N ASP A 180 18.67 -14.61 10.68
CA ASP A 180 19.06 -15.63 9.69
C ASP A 180 18.00 -15.86 8.59
N LEU A 181 16.75 -15.47 8.85
CA LEU A 181 15.68 -15.45 7.85
C LEU A 181 15.90 -14.39 6.76
N PHE A 182 16.79 -13.43 6.99
CA PHE A 182 17.02 -12.28 6.11
C PHE A 182 18.40 -12.34 5.44
N THR A 183 18.54 -11.63 4.33
CA THR A 183 19.87 -11.31 3.82
C THR A 183 20.61 -10.41 4.81
N PRO A 184 21.96 -10.39 4.83
CA PRO A 184 22.71 -9.53 5.76
C PRO A 184 22.34 -8.05 5.66
N ILE A 185 22.09 -7.56 4.44
CA ILE A 185 21.68 -6.17 4.18
C ILE A 185 20.30 -5.89 4.79
N CYS A 186 19.32 -6.77 4.55
CA CYS A 186 17.97 -6.60 5.07
C CYS A 186 17.94 -6.74 6.61
N ALA A 187 18.68 -7.70 7.16
CA ALA A 187 18.82 -7.89 8.60
C ALA A 187 19.35 -6.63 9.29
N ALA A 188 20.40 -6.01 8.74
CA ALA A 188 20.99 -4.79 9.31
C ALA A 188 20.02 -3.59 9.32
N GLN A 189 19.02 -3.56 8.44
CA GLN A 189 18.03 -2.49 8.37
C GLN A 189 16.86 -2.67 9.34
N ILE A 190 16.57 -3.91 9.74
CA ILE A 190 15.38 -4.29 10.52
C ILE A 190 15.74 -4.54 12.00
N PHE A 191 16.92 -5.07 12.28
CA PHE A 191 17.33 -5.46 13.63
C PHE A 191 18.22 -4.40 14.30
N PRO A 192 18.18 -4.28 15.64
CA PRO A 192 17.25 -4.94 16.57
C PRO A 192 15.99 -4.12 16.86
N ASP A 193 15.95 -2.84 16.47
CA ASP A 193 14.91 -1.92 16.96
C ASP A 193 13.64 -1.99 16.12
N LYS A 194 13.75 -1.95 14.79
CA LYS A 194 12.55 -1.96 13.93
C LYS A 194 11.76 -3.27 14.06
N VAL A 195 12.41 -4.40 14.27
CA VAL A 195 11.70 -5.68 14.48
C VAL A 195 10.78 -5.65 15.71
N LYS A 196 11.14 -4.91 16.76
CA LYS A 196 10.26 -4.73 17.94
C LYS A 196 9.03 -3.91 17.56
N GLU A 197 9.22 -2.84 16.78
CA GLU A 197 8.11 -2.01 16.32
C GLU A 197 7.16 -2.78 15.40
N VAL A 198 7.70 -3.61 14.50
CA VAL A 198 6.94 -4.55 13.66
C VAL A 198 6.11 -5.49 14.52
N GLY A 199 6.70 -6.09 15.56
CA GLY A 199 6.00 -6.94 16.50
C GLY A 199 4.87 -6.23 17.24
N VAL A 200 5.10 -5.00 17.72
CA VAL A 200 4.10 -4.16 18.36
C VAL A 200 2.97 -3.81 17.40
N PHE A 201 3.29 -3.46 16.16
CA PHE A 201 2.32 -3.15 15.11
C PHE A 201 1.39 -4.34 14.89
N PHE A 202 1.92 -5.52 14.54
CA PHE A 202 1.08 -6.70 14.28
C PHE A 202 0.28 -7.13 15.51
N LYS A 203 0.87 -7.04 16.71
CA LYS A 203 0.15 -7.30 17.97
C LYS A 203 -1.04 -6.35 18.17
N SER A 204 -0.91 -5.08 17.76
CA SER A 204 -1.97 -4.07 17.88
C SER A 204 -3.14 -4.27 16.92
N LEU A 205 -2.98 -5.09 15.88
CA LEU A 205 -4.04 -5.44 14.93
C LEU A 205 -4.98 -6.53 15.48
N GLY A 206 -4.55 -7.25 16.52
CA GLY A 206 -5.28 -8.38 17.09
C GLY A 206 -4.98 -9.70 16.37
N PRO A 207 -5.82 -10.73 16.55
CA PRO A 207 -5.61 -12.01 15.88
C PRO A 207 -5.80 -11.89 14.37
N GLN A 208 -4.87 -12.47 13.63
CA GLN A 208 -4.99 -12.64 12.18
C GLN A 208 -6.11 -13.65 11.89
N THR A 209 -7.01 -13.30 10.99
CA THR A 209 -8.17 -14.12 10.59
C THR A 209 -8.04 -14.69 9.18
N GLY A 210 -7.07 -14.24 8.38
CA GLY A 210 -6.86 -14.75 7.03
C GLY A 210 -5.55 -14.30 6.39
N ILE A 211 -5.16 -14.98 5.31
CA ILE A 211 -4.03 -14.65 4.44
C ILE A 211 -4.41 -15.04 3.02
N GLU A 212 -4.19 -14.13 2.07
CA GLU A 212 -4.50 -14.33 0.65
C GLU A 212 -3.31 -13.85 -0.19
N LEU A 213 -2.92 -14.62 -1.21
CA LEU A 213 -1.87 -14.24 -2.16
C LEU A 213 -2.50 -13.43 -3.30
N TYR A 214 -1.99 -12.23 -3.60
CA TYR A 214 -2.48 -11.38 -4.70
C TYR A 214 -1.48 -11.25 -5.84
N GLU A 215 -0.20 -11.42 -5.57
CA GLU A 215 0.84 -11.27 -6.58
C GLU A 215 1.95 -12.29 -6.34
N ARG A 216 2.39 -12.91 -7.43
CA ARG A 216 3.63 -13.71 -7.45
C ARG A 216 4.35 -13.44 -8.76
N GLU A 217 5.52 -12.84 -8.67
CA GLU A 217 6.37 -12.55 -9.82
C GLU A 217 7.75 -13.17 -9.62
N GLN A 218 8.11 -14.12 -10.48
CA GLN A 218 9.45 -14.71 -10.52
C GLN A 218 10.25 -14.04 -11.64
N GLN A 219 11.43 -13.49 -11.31
CA GLN A 219 12.40 -13.05 -12.30
C GLN A 219 13.80 -13.52 -11.91
N GLY A 220 14.32 -14.50 -12.65
CA GLY A 220 15.64 -15.08 -12.38
C GLY A 220 15.74 -15.63 -10.96
N ALA A 221 16.69 -15.10 -10.18
CA ALA A 221 17.03 -15.57 -8.84
C ALA A 221 16.20 -14.95 -7.71
N TRP A 222 15.13 -14.20 -8.01
CA TRP A 222 14.24 -13.65 -7.00
C TRP A 222 12.76 -13.88 -7.33
N CYS A 223 11.97 -13.93 -6.26
CA CYS A 223 10.53 -14.04 -6.33
C CYS A 223 9.88 -12.97 -5.44
N ARG A 224 9.01 -12.14 -6.03
CA ARG A 224 8.21 -11.15 -5.31
C ARG A 224 6.82 -11.71 -5.03
N TYR A 225 6.37 -11.51 -3.80
CA TYR A 225 5.03 -11.86 -3.34
C TYR A 225 4.33 -10.63 -2.79
N LEU A 226 3.02 -10.55 -2.98
CA LEU A 226 2.12 -9.65 -2.28
C LEU A 226 1.03 -10.47 -1.60
N TYR A 227 1.00 -10.43 -0.27
CA TYR A 227 -0.05 -11.03 0.53
C TYR A 227 -0.98 -9.95 1.07
N ARG A 228 -2.27 -10.27 1.16
CA ARG A 228 -3.24 -9.55 1.99
C ARG A 228 -3.48 -10.34 3.26
N LEU A 229 -3.23 -9.72 4.39
CA LEU A 229 -3.46 -10.26 5.72
C LEU A 229 -4.76 -9.67 6.26
N SER A 230 -5.68 -10.53 6.64
CA SER A 230 -6.94 -10.11 7.27
C SER A 230 -6.82 -10.16 8.78
N TYR A 231 -7.23 -9.07 9.42
CA TYR A 231 -7.49 -8.95 10.85
C TYR A 231 -8.94 -8.47 11.00
N LYS A 232 -9.55 -8.68 12.17
CA LYS A 232 -10.99 -8.43 12.43
C LYS A 232 -11.63 -7.30 11.61
N GLU A 233 -11.06 -6.09 11.70
CA GLU A 233 -11.55 -4.87 11.02
C GLU A 233 -10.46 -4.20 10.17
N LYS A 234 -9.32 -4.86 9.95
CA LYS A 234 -8.15 -4.25 9.29
C LYS A 234 -7.57 -5.18 8.25
N LEU A 235 -7.12 -4.61 7.15
CA LEU A 235 -6.38 -5.31 6.12
C LEU A 235 -4.95 -4.77 6.09
N VAL A 236 -3.99 -5.67 5.91
CA VAL A 236 -2.57 -5.32 5.74
C VAL A 236 -2.08 -5.96 4.46
N ALA A 237 -1.54 -5.16 3.56
CA ALA A 237 -0.73 -5.66 2.47
C ALA A 237 0.69 -5.94 2.99
N LEU A 238 1.23 -7.12 2.70
CA LEU A 238 2.60 -7.50 2.98
C LEU A 238 3.29 -7.87 1.66
N ARG A 239 4.31 -7.09 1.30
CA ARG A 239 5.20 -7.38 0.18
C ARG A 239 6.46 -8.05 0.67
N LEU A 240 6.86 -9.11 -0.03
CA LEU A 240 8.02 -9.91 0.30
C LEU A 240 8.82 -10.17 -0.97
N VAL A 241 10.15 -10.03 -0.90
CA VAL A 241 11.05 -10.52 -1.94
C VAL A 241 11.94 -11.61 -1.34
N LEU A 242 11.89 -12.79 -1.93
CA LEU A 242 12.74 -13.93 -1.60
C LEU A 242 13.83 -14.09 -2.65
N LEU A 243 15.03 -14.43 -2.21
CA LEU A 243 16.09 -14.93 -3.08
C LEU A 243 15.97 -16.45 -3.27
N GLU A 244 16.75 -16.99 -4.20
CA GLU A 244 16.82 -18.43 -4.47
C GLU A 244 17.15 -19.28 -3.23
N ASP A 245 17.98 -18.75 -2.33
CA ASP A 245 18.31 -19.37 -1.03
C ASP A 245 17.20 -19.25 0.03
N LYS A 246 16.02 -18.77 -0.37
CA LYS A 246 14.82 -18.54 0.46
C LYS A 246 14.98 -17.50 1.56
N ARG A 247 16.07 -16.72 1.58
CA ARG A 247 16.19 -15.58 2.50
C ARG A 247 15.39 -14.39 2.01
N ILE A 248 14.86 -13.65 2.98
CA ILE A 248 14.12 -12.41 2.75
C ILE A 248 15.11 -11.30 2.42
N SER A 249 15.09 -10.81 1.18
CA SER A 249 15.89 -9.66 0.77
C SER A 249 15.18 -8.33 0.98
N LYS A 250 13.84 -8.35 0.98
CA LYS A 250 13.00 -7.18 1.23
C LYS A 250 11.67 -7.60 1.83
N VAL A 251 11.19 -6.85 2.83
CA VAL A 251 9.84 -6.97 3.37
C VAL A 251 9.28 -5.57 3.63
N GLU A 252 8.07 -5.32 3.18
CA GLU A 252 7.33 -4.08 3.38
C GLU A 252 5.88 -4.42 3.71
N PHE A 253 5.24 -3.60 4.53
CA PHE A 253 3.82 -3.75 4.79
C PHE A 253 3.16 -2.40 5.02
N TYR A 254 1.88 -2.30 4.68
CA TYR A 254 1.08 -1.10 4.86
C TYR A 254 -0.38 -1.49 5.13
N LEU A 255 -1.09 -0.61 5.85
CA LEU A 255 -2.53 -0.78 6.03
C LEU A 255 -3.23 -0.52 4.69
N GLU A 256 -4.20 -1.37 4.38
CA GLU A 256 -5.18 -1.16 3.31
C GLU A 256 -6.47 -0.59 3.90
#